data_AF-A0A060XKR2-F1
#
_entry.id   AF-A0A060XKR2-F1
#
_cell.length_a   1.000
_cell.length_b   1.000
_cell.length_c   1.000
_cell.angle_alpha   90.00
_cell.angle_beta   90.00
_cell.angle_gamma   90.00
#
_symmetry.space_group_name_H-M   'P 1'
#
loop_
_entity.id
_entity.type
_entity.pdbx_description
1 polymer ?
#
loop_
_entity_poly.entity_id
_entity_poly.type
_entity_poly.pdbx_seq_one_letter_code
_entity_poly.pdbx_strand_id
1 'polypeptide(L)'
;MQDFYVVESIFFPSEGSNLTPAHHYPDFRFKTYAPVAFRYFRELFGIRPDDYLYSLCNEPLIELSNPGASGSIFYVTRDDEFIIKTVNAKEAEFLQKLLPGYYMNLNQNPRTLLPKFFGLYCVQSGGKNIRIVVMNNVLPRAVRMHLKFDLKGSTYKRRASKKEREKSNPTFKDLDFIADVPEGLTLDQDTYSALLKTLQRDCLVLESFKIMDYSLLLGVHNLGLAVRESQGSPAGGDEKKPQAQRALYSTAMESIQGGKACRDTLDHDAT
;
A
#
# COMPACT_ATOMS: atom_id res chain seq x y z
N MET A 1 24.65 -3.62 -1.30
CA MET A 1 24.37 -4.93 -0.64
C MET A 1 24.41 -4.80 0.88
N GLN A 2 25.40 -4.10 1.47
CA GLN A 2 25.46 -3.87 2.92
C GLN A 2 24.28 -3.04 3.44
N ASP A 3 23.78 -2.09 2.64
CA ASP A 3 22.70 -1.16 3.03
C ASP A 3 21.38 -1.85 3.42
N PHE A 4 21.10 -3.05 2.91
CA PHE A 4 19.87 -3.78 3.20
C PHE A 4 19.79 -4.31 4.64
N TYR A 5 20.92 -4.38 5.35
CA TYR A 5 21.01 -4.91 6.72
C TYR A 5 21.28 -3.82 7.76
N VAL A 6 21.44 -2.57 7.33
CA VAL A 6 21.67 -1.44 8.23
C VAL A 6 20.41 -1.17 9.04
N VAL A 7 20.58 -0.99 10.36
CA VAL A 7 19.52 -0.54 11.25
C VAL A 7 20.02 0.64 12.04
N GLU A 8 19.45 1.81 11.78
CA GLU A 8 19.73 3.02 12.54
C GLU A 8 18.77 3.11 13.73
N SER A 9 19.26 3.63 14.85
CA SER A 9 18.47 3.75 16.06
C SER A 9 18.69 5.08 16.75
N ILE A 10 17.59 5.82 16.96
CA ILE A 10 17.57 7.11 17.62
C ILE A 10 16.68 7.00 18.87
N PHE A 11 17.12 7.59 19.98
CA PHE A 11 16.37 7.62 21.23
C PHE A 11 15.66 8.96 21.38
N PHE A 12 14.38 8.90 21.74
CA PHE A 12 13.49 10.04 21.95
C PHE A 12 13.06 10.03 23.43
N PRO A 13 13.81 10.72 24.30
CA PRO A 13 13.39 10.96 25.68
C PRO A 13 12.26 12.00 25.71
N SER A 14 11.30 11.80 26.60
CA SER A 14 10.16 12.70 26.82
C SER A 14 10.58 14.15 27.13
N GLU A 15 11.66 14.33 27.90
CA GLU A 15 12.23 15.64 28.21
C GLU A 15 13.00 16.30 27.04
N GLY A 16 13.23 15.56 25.94
CA GLY A 16 14.04 16.00 24.81
C GLY A 16 15.54 15.81 24.99
N SER A 17 16.30 16.03 23.92
CA SER A 17 17.76 15.93 23.88
C SER A 17 18.36 16.92 22.87
N ASN A 18 19.69 16.97 22.76
CA ASN A 18 20.37 17.76 21.72
C ASN A 18 20.06 17.30 20.29
N LEU A 19 19.53 16.08 20.11
CA LEU A 19 19.23 15.49 18.79
C LEU A 19 17.73 15.36 18.52
N THR A 20 16.90 15.32 19.56
CA THR A 20 15.46 15.00 19.46
C THR A 20 14.63 15.96 20.30
N PRO A 21 13.52 16.49 19.79
CA PRO A 21 12.68 17.42 20.55
C PRO A 21 11.98 16.73 21.72
N ALA A 22 11.60 17.53 22.73
CA ALA A 22 10.75 17.08 23.84
C ALA A 22 9.33 16.73 23.35
N HIS A 23 8.65 15.82 24.05
CA HIS A 23 7.31 15.35 23.68
C HIS A 23 6.50 14.80 24.86
N HIS A 24 5.19 14.70 24.68
CA HIS A 24 4.26 14.22 25.71
C HIS A 24 4.13 12.69 25.82
N TYR A 25 4.75 11.93 24.91
CA TYR A 25 4.74 10.46 24.95
C TYR A 25 5.80 9.90 25.92
N PRO A 26 5.64 8.66 26.41
CA PRO A 26 6.71 7.98 27.14
C PRO A 26 7.98 7.87 26.30
N ASP A 27 9.14 7.77 26.96
CA ASP A 27 10.42 7.53 26.31
C ASP A 27 10.34 6.35 25.33
N PHE A 28 10.90 6.55 24.14
CA PHE A 28 10.92 5.51 23.12
C PHE A 28 12.18 5.56 22.27
N ARG A 29 12.48 4.43 21.65
CA ARG A 29 13.55 4.29 20.66
C ARG A 29 12.93 4.03 19.31
N PHE A 30 13.26 4.86 18.33
CA PHE A 30 12.85 4.70 16.95
C PHE A 30 13.98 4.02 16.17
N LYS A 31 13.65 2.97 15.43
CA LYS A 31 14.58 2.24 14.56
C LYS A 31 14.14 2.33 13.12
N THR A 32 15.08 2.66 12.24
CA THR A 32 14.89 2.70 10.80
C THR A 32 15.71 1.58 10.17
N TYR A 33 15.04 0.67 9.47
CA TYR A 33 15.69 -0.46 8.79
C TYR A 33 15.98 -0.09 7.35
N ALA A 34 17.18 -0.43 6.86
CA ALA A 34 17.65 -0.20 5.49
C ALA A 34 17.33 1.20 4.94
N PRO A 35 17.69 2.30 5.65
CA PRO A 35 17.26 3.67 5.32
C PRO A 35 17.60 4.07 3.87
N VAL A 36 18.82 3.72 3.41
CA VAL A 36 19.28 4.02 2.05
C VAL A 36 18.48 3.25 0.99
N ALA A 37 18.15 1.97 1.26
CA ALA A 37 17.35 1.16 0.35
C ALA A 37 15.92 1.72 0.19
N PHE A 38 15.27 2.08 1.31
CA PHE A 38 13.92 2.67 1.25
C PHE A 38 13.91 4.10 0.71
N ARG A 39 15.00 4.87 0.84
CA ARG A 39 15.17 6.12 0.10
C ARG A 39 15.15 5.86 -1.40
N TYR A 40 15.94 4.90 -1.88
CA TYR A 40 15.98 4.52 -3.29
C TYR A 40 14.63 3.98 -3.79
N PHE A 41 13.92 3.16 -3.02
CA PHE A 41 12.60 2.66 -3.43
C PHE A 41 11.58 3.79 -3.54
N ARG A 42 11.55 4.75 -2.61
CA ARG A 42 10.67 5.92 -2.70
C ARG A 42 10.96 6.74 -3.97
N GLU A 43 12.24 6.97 -4.27
CA GLU A 43 12.68 7.66 -5.49
C GLU A 43 12.23 6.92 -6.77
N LEU A 44 12.41 5.60 -6.83
CA LEU A 44 11.92 4.78 -7.95
C LEU A 44 10.40 4.87 -8.15
N PHE A 45 9.65 5.10 -7.08
CA PHE A 45 8.20 5.26 -7.11
C PHE A 45 7.75 6.72 -7.18
N GLY A 46 8.67 7.66 -7.42
CA GLY A 46 8.37 9.08 -7.60
C GLY A 46 7.97 9.83 -6.32
N ILE A 47 8.16 9.22 -5.14
CA ILE A 47 7.75 9.82 -3.86
C ILE A 47 8.82 10.79 -3.39
N ARG A 48 8.49 12.08 -3.38
CA ARG A 48 9.37 13.12 -2.86
C ARG A 48 9.49 13.02 -1.33
N PRO A 49 10.68 13.27 -0.75
CA PRO A 49 10.87 13.19 0.70
C PRO A 49 9.91 14.09 1.49
N ASP A 50 9.69 15.31 1.03
CA ASP A 50 8.81 16.29 1.69
C ASP A 50 7.35 15.80 1.73
N ASP A 51 6.87 15.24 0.62
CA ASP A 51 5.50 14.74 0.53
C ASP A 51 5.30 13.51 1.42
N TYR A 52 6.28 12.60 1.46
CA TYR A 52 6.26 11.44 2.37
C TYR A 52 6.21 11.85 3.84
N LEU A 53 7.02 12.84 4.23
CA LEU A 53 7.05 13.36 5.59
C LEU A 53 5.75 14.09 5.94
N TYR A 54 5.26 14.95 5.04
CA TYR A 54 4.01 15.69 5.26
C TYR A 54 2.83 14.73 5.46
N SER A 55 2.71 13.73 4.60
CA SER A 55 1.62 12.74 4.65
C SER A 55 1.61 11.91 5.94
N LEU A 56 2.80 11.48 6.42
CA LEU A 56 2.92 10.59 7.58
C LEU A 56 3.02 11.31 8.93
N CYS A 57 3.61 12.50 8.97
CA CYS A 57 4.04 13.13 10.22
C CYS A 57 3.29 14.42 10.54
N ASN A 58 2.69 15.10 9.55
CA ASN A 58 2.03 16.39 9.78
C ASN A 58 0.52 16.26 10.03
N GLU A 59 -0.08 15.14 9.63
CA GLU A 59 -1.52 14.89 9.75
C GLU A 59 -1.82 13.62 10.57
N PRO A 60 -2.90 13.58 11.37
CA PRO A 60 -3.26 12.39 12.13
C PRO A 60 -3.52 11.17 11.24
N LEU A 61 -2.97 10.02 11.63
CA LEU A 61 -3.24 8.73 10.98
C LEU A 61 -4.65 8.23 11.32
N ILE A 62 -5.32 7.62 10.34
CA ILE A 62 -6.66 7.06 10.49
C ILE A 62 -6.55 5.54 10.68
N GLU A 63 -7.01 5.01 11.80
CA GLU A 63 -7.01 3.56 12.04
C GLU A 63 -8.08 2.87 11.19
N LEU A 64 -7.68 1.83 10.47
CA LEU A 64 -8.57 0.99 9.68
C LEU A 64 -9.03 -0.19 10.52
N SER A 65 -10.34 -0.27 10.78
CA SER A 65 -10.98 -1.38 11.50
C SER A 65 -11.15 -2.61 10.60
N ASN A 66 -10.02 -3.18 10.17
CA ASN A 66 -9.93 -4.43 9.43
C ASN A 66 -9.13 -5.45 10.25
N PRO A 67 -9.77 -6.25 11.12
CA PRO A 67 -9.13 -7.39 11.73
C PRO A 67 -8.88 -8.43 10.63
N GLY A 68 -7.77 -8.30 9.93
CA GLY A 68 -7.23 -9.41 9.15
C GLY A 68 -6.98 -10.61 10.06
N ALA A 69 -6.92 -11.82 9.50
CA ALA A 69 -6.69 -13.04 10.28
C ALA A 69 -5.40 -13.01 11.13
N SER A 70 -4.43 -12.16 10.75
CA SER A 70 -3.16 -11.95 11.45
C SER A 70 -3.24 -11.10 12.71
N GLY A 71 -4.37 -10.42 12.98
CA GLY A 71 -4.48 -9.47 14.09
C GLY A 71 -3.60 -8.21 13.92
N SER A 72 -3.09 -7.96 12.71
CA SER A 72 -2.33 -6.74 12.41
C SER A 72 -3.25 -5.54 12.36
N ILE A 73 -2.79 -4.44 12.97
CA ILE A 73 -3.42 -3.13 12.91
C ILE A 73 -2.97 -2.43 11.63
N PHE A 74 -3.90 -1.73 11.00
CA PHE A 74 -3.66 -0.94 9.80
C PHE A 74 -4.04 0.51 10.08
N TYR A 75 -3.22 1.43 9.60
CA TYR A 75 -3.52 2.84 9.50
C TYR A 75 -3.44 3.28 8.05
N VAL A 76 -4.11 4.37 7.74
CA VAL A 76 -3.99 5.09 6.47
C VAL A 76 -3.67 6.56 6.76
N THR A 77 -2.85 7.17 5.90
CA THR A 77 -2.58 8.61 5.96
C THR A 77 -3.84 9.42 5.61
N ARG A 78 -3.90 10.67 6.04
CA ARG A 78 -5.09 11.52 5.85
C ARG A 78 -5.39 11.81 4.38
N ASP A 79 -4.35 11.88 3.55
CA ASP A 79 -4.43 12.01 2.09
C ASP A 79 -4.72 10.69 1.37
N ASP A 80 -4.83 9.59 2.12
CA ASP A 80 -5.20 8.27 1.65
C ASP A 80 -4.17 7.60 0.70
N GLU A 81 -2.92 8.09 0.72
CA GLU A 81 -1.85 7.61 -0.16
C GLU A 81 -1.08 6.41 0.40
N PHE A 82 -0.85 6.40 1.72
CA PHE A 82 -0.02 5.38 2.37
C PHE A 82 -0.81 4.55 3.37
N ILE A 83 -0.56 3.25 3.34
CA ILE A 83 -0.99 2.30 4.36
C ILE A 83 0.20 2.03 5.29
N ILE A 84 -0.05 2.11 6.59
CA ILE A 84 0.89 1.67 7.63
C ILE A 84 0.34 0.40 8.24
N LYS A 85 1.09 -0.69 8.14
CA LYS A 85 0.70 -1.99 8.69
C LYS A 85 1.63 -2.39 9.82
N THR A 86 1.09 -2.81 10.96
CA THR A 86 1.90 -3.47 11.99
C THR A 86 2.26 -4.89 11.54
N VAL A 87 3.54 -5.24 11.68
CA VAL A 87 4.06 -6.57 11.34
C VAL A 87 4.70 -7.20 12.58
N ASN A 88 4.69 -8.53 12.63
CA ASN A 88 5.39 -9.25 13.70
C ASN A 88 6.92 -9.26 13.46
N ALA A 89 7.69 -9.74 14.44
CA ALA A 89 9.15 -9.78 14.34
C ALA A 89 9.65 -10.60 13.15
N LYS A 90 9.07 -11.79 12.93
CA LYS A 90 9.45 -12.70 11.85
C LYS A 90 9.16 -12.10 10.47
N GLU A 91 8.02 -11.42 10.32
CA GLU A 91 7.64 -10.72 9.08
C GLU A 91 8.61 -9.57 8.76
N ALA A 92 9.01 -8.78 9.76
CA ALA A 92 9.97 -7.70 9.56
C ALA A 92 11.39 -8.20 9.22
N GLU A 93 11.83 -9.28 9.87
CA GLU A 93 13.09 -9.95 9.54
C GLU A 93 13.06 -10.57 8.15
N PHE A 94 11.93 -11.17 7.77
CA PHE A 94 11.71 -11.71 6.44
C PHE A 94 11.74 -10.60 5.38
N LEU A 95 11.06 -9.48 5.61
CA LEU A 95 11.06 -8.35 4.68
C LEU A 95 12.48 -7.81 4.44
N GLN A 96 13.32 -7.71 5.48
CA GLN A 96 14.73 -7.34 5.29
C GLN A 96 15.49 -8.32 4.40
N LYS A 97 15.28 -9.63 4.58
CA LYS A 97 15.89 -10.66 3.73
C LYS A 97 15.36 -10.64 2.29
N LEU A 98 14.14 -10.14 2.08
CA LEU A 98 13.51 -9.98 0.77
C LEU A 98 14.10 -8.79 -0.02
N LEU A 99 14.60 -7.74 0.64
CA LEU A 99 14.98 -6.47 0.00
C LEU A 99 15.94 -6.61 -1.20
N PRO A 100 16.98 -7.47 -1.18
CA PRO A 100 17.85 -7.64 -2.35
C PRO A 100 17.10 -8.16 -3.58
N GLY A 101 16.24 -9.17 -3.42
CA GLY A 101 15.45 -9.70 -4.53
C GLY A 101 14.32 -8.76 -4.95
N TYR A 102 13.74 -8.03 -4.00
CA TYR A 102 12.77 -6.98 -4.29
C TYR A 102 13.39 -5.89 -5.16
N TYR A 103 14.59 -5.41 -4.82
CA TYR A 103 15.37 -4.48 -5.64
C TYR A 103 15.60 -5.02 -7.07
N MET A 104 15.97 -6.29 -7.22
CA MET A 104 16.14 -6.90 -8.54
C MET A 104 14.82 -6.90 -9.34
N ASN A 105 13.71 -7.29 -8.70
CA ASN A 105 12.39 -7.30 -9.34
C ASN A 105 11.98 -5.89 -9.80
N LEU A 106 12.15 -4.86 -8.97
CA LEU A 106 11.79 -3.48 -9.35
C LEU A 106 12.53 -3.00 -10.60
N ASN A 107 13.82 -3.32 -10.73
CA ASN A 107 14.61 -2.93 -11.89
C ASN A 107 14.29 -3.74 -13.15
N GLN A 108 13.82 -4.99 -13.01
CA GLN A 108 13.57 -5.89 -14.15
C GLN A 108 12.09 -5.95 -14.57
N ASN A 109 11.17 -5.59 -13.68
CA ASN A 109 9.72 -5.64 -13.84
C ASN A 109 9.07 -4.35 -13.29
N PRO A 110 9.22 -3.21 -13.97
CA PRO A 110 8.75 -1.91 -13.45
C PRO A 110 7.22 -1.84 -13.27
N ARG A 111 6.46 -2.74 -13.91
CA ARG A 111 5.00 -2.84 -13.79
C ARG A 111 4.54 -3.82 -12.69
N THR A 112 5.44 -4.29 -11.83
CA THR A 112 5.13 -5.26 -10.76
C THR A 112 3.91 -4.83 -9.94
N LEU A 113 3.12 -5.84 -9.54
CA LEU A 113 1.95 -5.72 -8.68
C LEU A 113 2.28 -6.04 -7.22
N LEU A 114 3.53 -6.39 -6.91
CA LEU A 114 3.97 -6.57 -5.53
C LEU A 114 3.78 -5.27 -4.72
N PRO A 115 3.58 -5.36 -3.40
CA PRO A 115 3.48 -4.19 -2.55
C PRO A 115 4.65 -3.23 -2.76
N LYS A 116 4.36 -1.92 -2.80
CA LYS A 116 5.37 -0.88 -2.90
C LYS A 116 5.78 -0.47 -1.51
N PHE A 117 6.92 -0.96 -1.04
CA PHE A 117 7.38 -0.71 0.33
C PHE A 117 8.21 0.59 0.39
N PHE A 118 7.81 1.49 1.28
CA PHE A 118 8.40 2.83 1.41
C PHE A 118 9.20 3.01 2.70
N GLY A 119 9.01 2.13 3.67
CA GLY A 119 9.79 2.12 4.90
C GLY A 119 9.46 0.94 5.79
N LEU A 120 10.46 0.50 6.57
CA LEU A 120 10.31 -0.44 7.66
C LEU A 120 10.89 0.20 8.91
N TYR A 121 10.07 0.28 9.96
CA TYR A 121 10.43 0.96 11.21
C TYR A 121 10.06 0.11 12.43
N CYS A 122 10.69 0.40 13.57
CA CYS A 122 10.30 -0.18 14.86
C CYS A 122 10.32 0.89 15.95
N VAL A 123 9.21 1.00 16.68
CA VAL A 123 9.08 1.81 17.88
C VAL A 123 9.22 0.88 19.08
N GLN A 124 10.21 1.15 19.92
CA GLN A 124 10.44 0.42 21.18
C GLN A 124 10.08 1.33 22.35
N SER A 125 9.06 0.96 23.12
CA SER A 125 8.64 1.71 24.32
C SER A 125 8.01 0.77 25.34
N GLY A 126 8.29 1.00 26.63
CA GLY A 126 7.72 0.20 27.74
C GLY A 126 7.97 -1.31 27.61
N GLY A 127 9.14 -1.71 27.10
CA GLY A 127 9.49 -3.13 26.87
C GLY A 127 8.79 -3.79 25.68
N LYS A 128 7.96 -3.07 24.93
CA LYS A 128 7.27 -3.56 23.72
C LYS A 128 7.98 -3.06 22.46
N ASN A 129 7.91 -3.87 21.40
CA ASN A 129 8.45 -3.55 20.08
C ASN A 129 7.33 -3.58 19.05
N ILE A 130 6.93 -2.41 18.55
CA ILE A 130 5.93 -2.28 17.49
C ILE A 130 6.67 -2.06 16.19
N ARG A 131 6.55 -3.00 15.25
CA ARG A 131 7.17 -2.90 13.93
C ARG A 131 6.12 -2.53 12.91
N ILE A 132 6.44 -1.58 12.06
CA ILE A 132 5.53 -1.05 11.05
C ILE A 132 6.19 -1.03 9.69
N VAL A 133 5.40 -1.36 8.68
CA VAL A 133 5.76 -1.23 7.27
C VAL A 133 4.85 -0.17 6.66
N VAL A 134 5.45 0.81 5.98
CA VAL A 134 4.72 1.79 5.18
C VAL A 134 4.73 1.33 3.73
N MET A 135 3.57 1.29 3.11
CA MET A 135 3.37 0.83 1.74
C MET A 135 2.26 1.60 1.02
N ASN A 136 2.15 1.42 -0.30
CA ASN A 136 1.11 2.09 -1.09
C ASN A 136 -0.31 1.64 -0.71
N ASN A 137 -1.26 2.58 -0.76
CA ASN A 137 -2.67 2.26 -0.79
C ASN A 137 -3.09 1.83 -2.21
N VAL A 138 -3.44 0.56 -2.37
CA VAL A 138 -3.85 0.00 -3.67
C VAL A 138 -5.23 0.52 -4.11
N LEU A 139 -6.13 0.80 -3.17
CA LEU A 139 -7.51 1.20 -3.43
C LEU A 139 -7.83 2.54 -2.75
N PRO A 140 -7.31 3.67 -3.28
CA PRO A 140 -7.54 4.96 -2.67
C PRO A 140 -9.00 5.42 -2.81
N ARG A 141 -9.49 6.11 -1.78
CA ARG A 141 -10.81 6.75 -1.65
C ARG A 141 -11.08 7.78 -2.74
N ALA A 142 -10.01 8.31 -3.36
CA ALA A 142 -10.07 9.16 -4.54
C ALA A 142 -10.92 8.54 -5.67
N VAL A 143 -10.93 7.21 -5.78
CA VAL A 143 -11.74 6.47 -6.75
C VAL A 143 -12.72 5.56 -6.00
N ARG A 144 -14.02 5.75 -6.24
CA ARG A 144 -15.06 4.93 -5.61
C ARG A 144 -15.02 3.49 -6.12
N MET A 145 -14.62 2.55 -5.27
CA MET A 145 -14.73 1.12 -5.58
C MET A 145 -16.18 0.66 -5.39
N HIS A 146 -16.77 0.10 -6.44
CA HIS A 146 -18.13 -0.44 -6.42
C HIS A 146 -18.13 -1.92 -6.06
N LEU A 147 -17.10 -2.65 -6.48
CA LEU A 147 -16.82 -4.02 -6.03
C LEU A 147 -15.37 -4.10 -5.56
N LYS A 148 -15.12 -4.99 -4.60
CA LYS A 148 -13.81 -5.23 -4.04
C LYS A 148 -13.67 -6.71 -3.69
N PHE A 149 -12.59 -7.32 -4.14
CA PHE A 149 -12.32 -8.74 -3.97
C PHE A 149 -10.92 -8.98 -3.43
N ASP A 150 -10.81 -9.90 -2.48
CA ASP A 150 -9.56 -10.55 -2.07
C ASP A 150 -9.57 -11.93 -2.75
N LEU A 151 -8.67 -12.19 -3.69
CA LEU A 151 -8.65 -13.42 -4.50
C LEU A 151 -7.36 -14.22 -4.25
N LYS A 152 -7.48 -15.53 -4.00
CA LYS A 152 -6.34 -16.44 -3.77
C LYS A 152 -6.25 -17.59 -4.77
N GLY A 153 -7.30 -17.84 -5.54
CA GLY A 153 -7.43 -19.03 -6.39
C GLY A 153 -7.82 -20.31 -5.65
N SER A 154 -8.01 -20.26 -4.33
CA SER A 154 -8.52 -21.38 -3.53
C SER A 154 -10.03 -21.23 -3.26
N THR A 155 -10.68 -22.30 -2.77
CA THR A 155 -12.13 -22.30 -2.53
C THR A 155 -12.50 -22.48 -1.05
N TYR A 156 -11.67 -23.15 -0.25
CA TYR A 156 -11.96 -23.41 1.15
C TYR A 156 -11.96 -22.11 1.99
N LYS A 157 -13.08 -21.80 2.64
CA LYS A 157 -13.30 -20.55 3.42
C LYS A 157 -13.09 -19.26 2.60
N ARG A 158 -13.27 -19.33 1.29
CA ARG A 158 -13.15 -18.20 0.35
C ARG A 158 -14.50 -17.58 -0.01
N ARG A 159 -15.35 -17.39 1.00
CA ARG A 159 -16.59 -16.60 0.94
C ARG A 159 -16.56 -15.51 2.01
N ALA A 160 -17.07 -14.32 1.71
CA ALA A 160 -17.21 -13.22 2.65
C ALA A 160 -18.11 -13.65 3.83
N SER A 161 -17.76 -13.21 5.04
CA SER A 161 -18.58 -13.49 6.22
C SER A 161 -19.85 -12.63 6.19
N LYS A 162 -20.88 -13.02 6.95
CA LYS A 162 -22.11 -12.22 7.10
C LYS A 162 -21.79 -10.78 7.56
N LYS A 163 -20.94 -10.66 8.58
CA LYS A 163 -20.44 -9.36 9.09
C LYS A 163 -19.73 -8.52 8.03
N GLU A 164 -18.93 -9.14 7.15
CA GLU A 164 -18.27 -8.40 6.07
C GLU A 164 -19.27 -7.89 5.04
N ARG A 165 -20.28 -8.71 4.70
CA ARG A 165 -21.35 -8.35 3.75
C ARG A 165 -22.28 -7.23 4.24
N GLU A 166 -22.35 -7.02 5.55
CA GLU A 166 -23.13 -5.92 6.17
C GLU A 166 -22.42 -4.56 6.07
N LYS A 167 -21.12 -4.53 5.74
CA LYS A 167 -20.39 -3.26 5.56
C LYS A 167 -20.89 -2.52 4.32
N SER A 168 -20.79 -1.18 4.34
CA SER A 168 -21.11 -0.33 3.18
C SER A 168 -20.24 -0.59 1.95
N ASN A 169 -18.99 -1.04 2.17
CA ASN A 169 -18.06 -1.42 1.11
C ASN A 169 -17.40 -2.78 1.45
N PRO A 170 -18.13 -3.90 1.22
CA PRO A 170 -17.68 -5.23 1.58
C PRO A 170 -16.48 -5.68 0.74
N THR A 171 -15.64 -6.53 1.32
CA THR A 171 -14.54 -7.21 0.62
C THR A 171 -14.93 -8.65 0.38
N PHE A 172 -15.29 -8.96 -0.86
CA PHE A 172 -15.68 -10.30 -1.30
C PHE A 172 -14.47 -11.21 -1.52
N LYS A 173 -14.72 -12.52 -1.66
CA LYS A 173 -13.68 -13.53 -1.88
C LYS A 173 -13.98 -14.38 -3.13
N ASP A 174 -13.16 -15.38 -3.40
CA ASP A 174 -13.17 -16.19 -4.63
C ASP A 174 -14.55 -16.80 -4.94
N LEU A 175 -15.24 -17.39 -3.97
CA LEU A 175 -16.56 -17.99 -4.17
C LEU A 175 -17.69 -16.98 -4.35
N ASP A 176 -17.48 -15.74 -3.91
CA ASP A 176 -18.39 -14.63 -4.22
C ASP A 176 -18.11 -14.12 -5.64
N PHE A 177 -16.84 -13.95 -6.02
CA PHE A 177 -16.46 -13.55 -7.37
C PHE A 177 -17.02 -14.50 -8.44
N ILE A 178 -16.87 -15.81 -8.26
CA ILE A 178 -17.41 -16.82 -9.19
C ILE A 178 -18.94 -16.75 -9.30
N ALA A 179 -19.64 -16.40 -8.21
CA ALA A 179 -21.10 -16.35 -8.18
C ALA A 179 -21.65 -15.03 -8.75
N ASP A 180 -21.01 -13.90 -8.39
CA ASP A 180 -21.49 -12.56 -8.70
C ASP A 180 -20.97 -12.06 -10.06
N VAL A 181 -19.87 -12.65 -10.57
CA VAL A 181 -19.22 -12.31 -11.85
C VAL A 181 -18.89 -13.59 -12.64
N PRO A 182 -19.89 -14.37 -13.08
CA PRO A 182 -19.67 -15.68 -13.70
C PRO A 182 -18.93 -15.62 -15.04
N GLU A 183 -19.14 -14.55 -15.81
CA GLU A 183 -18.45 -14.30 -17.09
C GLU A 183 -17.03 -13.73 -16.92
N GLY A 184 -16.61 -13.47 -15.67
CA GLY A 184 -15.34 -12.85 -15.36
C GLY A 184 -15.27 -11.38 -15.78
N LEU A 185 -14.03 -10.87 -15.88
CA LEU A 185 -13.75 -9.51 -16.33
C LEU A 185 -13.20 -9.55 -17.75
N THR A 186 -13.85 -8.84 -18.67
CA THR A 186 -13.35 -8.65 -20.03
C THR A 186 -12.30 -7.56 -20.06
N LEU A 187 -11.12 -7.87 -20.61
CA LEU A 187 -10.02 -6.95 -20.85
C LEU A 187 -9.69 -6.96 -22.34
N ASP A 188 -9.21 -5.84 -22.88
CA ASP A 188 -8.60 -5.83 -24.20
C ASP A 188 -7.33 -6.70 -24.24
N GLN A 189 -6.96 -7.15 -25.43
CA GLN A 189 -5.90 -8.13 -25.62
C GLN A 189 -4.54 -7.64 -25.08
N ASP A 190 -4.24 -6.35 -25.22
CA ASP A 190 -2.96 -5.78 -24.81
C ASP A 190 -2.88 -5.69 -23.29
N THR A 191 -3.93 -5.16 -22.64
CA THR A 191 -4.03 -5.09 -21.19
C THR A 191 -4.00 -6.49 -20.56
N TYR A 192 -4.74 -7.44 -21.11
CA TYR A 192 -4.76 -8.83 -20.64
C TYR A 192 -3.35 -9.45 -20.70
N SER A 193 -2.69 -9.32 -21.85
CA SER A 193 -1.35 -9.88 -22.08
C SER A 193 -0.31 -9.25 -21.15
N ALA A 194 -0.37 -7.93 -20.95
CA ALA A 194 0.51 -7.22 -20.04
C ALA A 194 0.29 -7.64 -18.57
N LEU A 195 -0.98 -7.70 -18.13
CA LEU A 195 -1.34 -8.11 -16.77
C LEU A 195 -0.88 -9.54 -16.48
N LEU A 196 -1.16 -10.48 -17.39
CA LEU A 196 -0.78 -11.88 -17.23
C LEU A 196 0.73 -12.06 -17.16
N LYS A 197 1.49 -11.38 -18.05
CA LYS A 197 2.95 -11.41 -18.04
C LYS A 197 3.52 -10.86 -16.74
N THR A 198 2.97 -9.78 -16.21
CA THR A 198 3.38 -9.22 -14.91
C THR A 198 3.09 -10.20 -13.78
N LEU A 199 1.87 -10.74 -13.71
CA LEU A 199 1.47 -11.70 -12.69
C LEU A 199 2.36 -12.94 -12.69
N GLN A 200 2.66 -13.50 -13.87
CA GLN A 200 3.56 -14.65 -14.00
C GLN A 200 4.94 -14.35 -13.41
N ARG A 201 5.52 -13.17 -13.69
CA ARG A 201 6.82 -12.76 -13.16
C ARG A 201 6.79 -12.55 -11.66
N ASP A 202 5.76 -11.89 -11.14
CA ASP A 202 5.61 -11.66 -9.70
C ASP A 202 5.40 -12.97 -8.94
N CYS A 203 4.62 -13.91 -9.50
CA CYS A 203 4.45 -15.24 -8.92
C CYS A 203 5.77 -16.02 -8.84
N LEU A 204 6.63 -15.95 -9.88
CA LEU A 204 7.97 -16.56 -9.83
C LEU A 204 8.85 -15.95 -8.74
N VAL A 205 8.77 -14.64 -8.53
CA VAL A 205 9.47 -13.97 -7.43
C VAL A 205 8.95 -14.49 -6.08
N LEU A 206 7.64 -14.47 -5.86
CA LEU A 206 7.02 -14.94 -4.62
C LEU A 206 7.37 -16.41 -4.33
N GLU A 207 7.33 -17.28 -5.35
CA GLU A 207 7.72 -18.68 -5.27
C GLU A 207 9.19 -18.85 -4.88
N SER A 208 10.11 -18.08 -5.51
CA SER A 208 11.54 -18.14 -5.20
C SER A 208 11.86 -17.82 -3.74
N PHE A 209 11.06 -16.95 -3.12
CA PHE A 209 11.14 -16.58 -1.70
C PHE A 209 10.31 -17.48 -0.77
N LYS A 210 9.67 -18.52 -1.31
CA LYS A 210 8.78 -19.45 -0.59
C LYS A 210 7.63 -18.72 0.11
N ILE A 211 7.14 -17.63 -0.50
CA ILE A 211 6.01 -16.86 -0.02
C ILE A 211 4.74 -17.52 -0.53
N MET A 212 3.77 -17.69 0.36
CA MET A 212 2.45 -18.22 0.05
C MET A 212 1.38 -17.41 0.81
N ASP A 213 0.11 -17.77 0.64
CA ASP A 213 -1.03 -17.12 1.29
C ASP A 213 -1.20 -15.63 0.99
N TYR A 214 -0.59 -15.14 -0.10
CA TYR A 214 -0.90 -13.83 -0.65
C TYR A 214 -2.23 -13.85 -1.41
N SER A 215 -2.83 -12.67 -1.57
CA SER A 215 -4.05 -12.47 -2.35
C SER A 215 -3.82 -11.39 -3.39
N LEU A 216 -4.50 -11.50 -4.53
CA LEU A 216 -4.70 -10.39 -5.45
C LEU A 216 -5.87 -9.55 -4.93
N LEU A 217 -5.59 -8.32 -4.50
CA LEU A 217 -6.61 -7.35 -4.12
C LEU A 217 -7.10 -6.64 -5.40
N LEU A 218 -8.39 -6.79 -5.69
CA LEU A 218 -9.03 -6.27 -6.89
C LEU A 218 -10.12 -5.27 -6.49
N GLY A 219 -10.05 -4.06 -7.03
CA GLY A 219 -11.12 -3.06 -6.96
C GLY A 219 -11.72 -2.81 -8.33
N VAL A 220 -13.05 -2.74 -8.41
CA VAL A 220 -13.77 -2.46 -9.66
C VAL A 220 -14.52 -1.13 -9.50
N HIS A 221 -14.19 -0.19 -10.37
CA HIS A 221 -14.91 1.07 -10.52
C HIS A 221 -15.81 1.02 -11.75
N ASN A 222 -17.13 1.12 -11.56
CA ASN A 222 -18.09 1.17 -12.65
C ASN A 222 -18.44 2.62 -12.98
N LEU A 223 -18.00 3.09 -14.16
CA LEU A 223 -18.24 4.46 -14.63
C LEU A 223 -19.73 4.78 -14.77
N GLY A 224 -20.53 3.83 -15.27
CA GLY A 224 -21.97 4.03 -15.47
C GLY A 224 -22.72 4.19 -14.14
N LEU A 225 -22.36 3.40 -13.12
CA LEU A 225 -22.92 3.54 -11.78
C LEU A 225 -22.47 4.86 -11.13
N ALA A 226 -21.19 5.21 -11.23
CA ALA A 226 -20.67 6.45 -10.68
C ALA A 226 -21.39 7.69 -11.23
N VAL A 227 -21.68 7.73 -12.54
CA VAL A 227 -22.44 8.82 -13.17
C VAL A 227 -23.86 8.88 -12.62
N ARG A 228 -24.56 7.74 -12.49
CA ARG A 228 -25.94 7.70 -11.95
C ARG A 228 -26.01 8.20 -10.51
N GLU A 229 -25.07 7.82 -9.68
CA GLU A 229 -25.00 8.26 -8.28
C GLU A 229 -24.74 9.77 -8.17
N SER A 230 -23.93 10.32 -9.07
CA SER A 230 -23.67 11.78 -9.13
C SER A 230 -24.90 12.59 -9.54
N GLN A 231 -25.82 12.00 -10.33
CA GLN A 231 -27.05 12.65 -10.81
C GLN A 231 -28.23 12.48 -9.84
N GLY A 232 -28.23 11.44 -9.00
CA GLY A 232 -29.32 11.13 -8.05
C GLY A 232 -29.21 11.80 -6.67
N SER A 233 -28.18 12.63 -6.43
CA SER A 233 -28.03 13.36 -5.16
C SER A 233 -28.86 14.65 -5.22
N PRO A 234 -29.87 14.86 -4.35
CA PRO A 234 -30.61 16.11 -4.30
C PRO A 234 -29.65 17.23 -3.90
N ALA A 235 -29.69 18.36 -4.61
CA ALA A 235 -29.01 19.58 -4.23
C ALA A 235 -29.56 20.07 -2.88
N GLY A 236 -28.91 19.72 -1.77
CA GLY A 236 -29.36 20.10 -0.43
C GLY A 236 -28.38 19.64 0.65
N GLY A 237 -27.41 20.48 0.96
CA GLY A 237 -26.46 20.29 2.05
C GLY A 237 -25.11 20.88 1.71
N ASP A 238 -24.78 22.02 2.30
CA ASP A 238 -23.52 22.74 2.18
C ASP A 238 -22.38 22.02 2.93
N GLU A 239 -22.25 20.71 2.72
CA GLU A 239 -21.06 19.96 3.09
C GLU A 239 -20.07 20.13 1.94
N LYS A 240 -18.99 20.89 2.18
CA LYS A 240 -17.85 21.01 1.27
C LYS A 240 -17.55 19.61 0.71
N LYS A 241 -17.83 19.39 -0.58
CA LYS A 241 -17.35 18.21 -1.32
C LYS A 241 -15.89 18.04 -0.93
N PRO A 242 -15.46 16.89 -0.37
CA PRO A 242 -14.05 16.63 -0.19
C PRO A 242 -13.41 16.92 -1.54
N GLN A 243 -12.54 17.92 -1.58
CA GLN A 243 -11.81 18.29 -2.79
C GLN A 243 -11.28 16.99 -3.36
N ALA A 244 -11.60 16.67 -4.64
CA ALA A 244 -11.26 15.38 -5.23
C ALA A 244 -9.76 15.15 -5.03
N GLN A 245 -9.42 14.36 -4.02
CA GLN A 245 -8.06 14.26 -3.53
C GLN A 245 -7.40 13.36 -4.56
N ARG A 246 -6.67 13.97 -5.49
CA ARG A 246 -5.99 13.23 -6.54
C ARG A 246 -4.90 12.42 -5.85
N ALA A 247 -5.04 11.11 -5.84
CA ALA A 247 -3.95 10.25 -5.35
C ALA A 247 -2.75 10.47 -6.27
N LEU A 248 -1.71 11.12 -5.77
CA LEU A 248 -0.52 11.51 -6.53
C LEU A 248 0.33 10.27 -6.83
N TYR A 249 0.34 9.33 -5.90
CA TYR A 249 1.19 8.13 -5.96
C TYR A 249 0.39 6.83 -6.10
N SER A 250 -0.87 6.89 -6.58
CA SER A 250 -1.65 5.66 -6.85
C SER A 250 -1.21 5.01 -8.15
N THR A 251 -0.58 3.86 -8.01
CA THR A 251 0.18 3.24 -9.10
C THR A 251 -0.64 2.33 -10.00
N ALA A 252 -1.95 2.20 -9.77
CA ALA A 252 -2.80 1.34 -10.58
C ALA A 252 -2.76 1.75 -12.06
N MET A 253 -2.79 3.06 -12.35
CA MET A 253 -2.72 3.57 -13.72
C MET A 253 -1.31 3.47 -14.32
N GLU A 254 -0.27 3.72 -13.53
CA GLU A 254 1.13 3.65 -13.97
C GLU A 254 1.59 2.22 -14.28
N SER A 255 1.13 1.24 -13.49
CA SER A 255 1.41 -0.19 -13.72
C SER A 255 0.74 -0.72 -15.00
N ILE A 256 -0.40 -0.13 -15.42
CA ILE A 256 -1.12 -0.52 -16.65
C ILE A 256 -0.52 0.18 -17.88
N GLN A 257 -0.30 1.49 -17.81
CA GLN A 257 0.09 2.30 -18.97
C GLN A 257 1.60 2.30 -19.24
N GLY A 258 2.43 1.81 -18.31
CA GLY A 258 3.89 1.73 -18.48
C GLY A 258 4.49 3.08 -18.87
N GLY A 259 4.37 4.06 -17.99
CA GLY A 259 4.70 5.44 -18.29
C GLY A 259 6.17 5.65 -18.67
N LYS A 260 6.39 6.17 -19.89
CA LYS A 260 7.56 6.97 -20.28
C LYS A 260 7.77 8.20 -19.36
N ALA A 261 6.80 8.56 -18.54
CA ALA A 261 6.81 9.78 -17.72
C ALA A 261 7.85 9.81 -16.59
N CYS A 262 8.40 8.67 -16.15
CA CYS A 262 9.37 8.67 -15.04
C CYS A 262 10.80 9.04 -15.48
N ARG A 263 11.08 9.17 -16.79
CA ARG A 263 12.42 9.50 -17.29
C ARG A 263 12.59 10.96 -17.71
N ASP A 264 11.52 11.62 -18.17
CA ASP A 264 11.65 12.93 -18.80
C ASP A 264 11.79 14.10 -17.81
N THR A 265 11.66 13.86 -16.50
CA THR A 265 11.85 14.90 -15.46
C THR A 265 13.28 14.99 -14.92
N LEU A 266 14.20 14.11 -15.34
CA LEU A 266 15.59 14.11 -14.85
C LEU A 266 16.58 14.89 -15.74
N ASP A 267 16.18 15.29 -16.95
CA ASP A 267 17.10 15.89 -17.94
C ASP A 267 17.03 17.44 -18.05
N HIS A 268 16.30 18.13 -17.16
CA HIS A 268 16.12 19.59 -17.29
C HIS A 268 16.71 20.50 -16.21
N ASP A 269 17.48 19.99 -15.25
CA ASP A 269 18.24 20.84 -14.31
C ASP A 269 19.76 20.63 -14.40
N ALA A 270 20.30 20.73 -15.62
CA ALA A 270 21.73 20.92 -15.84
C ALA A 270 21.98 21.89 -17.00
N THR A 271 21.75 23.18 -16.74
CA THR A 271 22.46 24.30 -17.39
C THR A 271 22.42 25.52 -16.49
#